data_AF-A0A929BIV0-F1
#
_entry.id   AF-A0A929BIV0-F1
#
_cell.length_a   1.000
_cell.length_b   1.000
_cell.length_c   1.000
_cell.angle_alpha   90.00
_cell.angle_beta   90.00
_cell.angle_gamma   90.00
#
_symmetry.space_group_name_H-M   'P 1'
#
loop_
_entity.id
_entity.type
_entity.pdbx_description
1 polymer ?
#
loop_
_entity_poly.entity_id
_entity_poly.type
_entity_poly.pdbx_seq_one_letter_code
_entity_poly.pdbx_strand_id
1 'polypeptide(L)'
;MSRIGVFVCHCGINIAGIVDVERVAEEVGWHPEVVHATTYSYMCSDPGQQLLRDAIVEHDLDSVVVAACSPLMHETTFRRAASAVEMNPYRCEMANIREQCPWVHQHEPLRATEKAIEIVRCVVERVSLNRELVPFTLPLTKRALIIGGGIAGIQAALDIANAGFPVVLVEREAR
;
A
#
# COMPACT_ATOMS: atom_id res chain seq x y z
N MET A 1 24.19 0.88 -5.26
CA MET A 1 23.10 1.70 -5.81
C MET A 1 21.88 0.81 -5.81
N SER A 2 20.75 1.35 -5.35
CA SER A 2 19.50 0.57 -5.27
C SER A 2 19.00 0.23 -6.67
N ARG A 3 18.27 -0.88 -6.80
CA ARG A 3 17.62 -1.32 -8.03
C ARG A 3 16.11 -1.23 -7.83
N ILE A 4 15.56 -0.06 -8.15
CA ILE A 4 14.18 0.30 -7.84
C ILE A 4 13.28 0.04 -9.04
N GLY A 5 12.16 -0.68 -8.81
CA GLY A 5 11.05 -0.75 -9.77
C GLY A 5 9.92 0.20 -9.41
N VAL A 6 9.45 1.00 -10.37
CA VAL A 6 8.33 1.93 -10.19
C VAL A 6 7.12 1.46 -11.00
N PHE A 7 5.99 1.30 -10.33
CA PHE A 7 4.75 0.82 -10.95
C PHE A 7 3.63 1.86 -10.79
N VAL A 8 3.21 2.46 -11.90
CA VAL A 8 2.19 3.52 -11.91
C VAL A 8 0.83 2.95 -12.25
N CYS A 9 -0.11 3.05 -11.31
CA CYS A 9 -1.46 2.54 -11.48
C CYS A 9 -2.36 3.55 -12.19
N HIS A 10 -3.17 3.08 -13.14
CA HIS A 10 -4.21 3.93 -13.76
C HIS A 10 -5.45 4.05 -12.86
N CYS A 11 -5.72 3.00 -12.08
CA CYS A 11 -6.94 2.84 -11.27
C CYS A 11 -8.22 3.05 -12.11
N GLY A 12 -8.23 2.47 -13.31
CA GLY A 12 -9.22 2.79 -14.34
C GLY A 12 -9.08 4.25 -14.76
N ILE A 13 -10.11 5.06 -14.53
CA ILE A 13 -10.08 6.51 -14.80
C ILE A 13 -9.81 7.36 -13.56
N ASN A 14 -9.64 6.74 -12.37
CA ASN A 14 -9.50 7.51 -11.12
C ASN A 14 -8.15 8.23 -11.01
N ILE A 15 -7.10 7.69 -11.64
CA ILE A 15 -5.81 8.36 -11.76
C ILE A 15 -5.61 8.81 -13.21
N ALA A 16 -5.67 7.86 -14.15
CA ALA A 16 -5.39 8.12 -15.57
C ALA A 16 -6.40 9.06 -16.26
N GLY A 17 -7.55 9.34 -15.64
CA GLY A 17 -8.50 10.33 -16.16
C GLY A 17 -8.03 11.78 -16.01
N ILE A 18 -7.06 12.05 -15.11
CA ILE A 18 -6.56 13.40 -14.80
C ILE A 18 -5.03 13.47 -14.90
N VAL A 19 -4.33 12.45 -14.40
CA VAL A 19 -2.87 12.36 -14.40
C VAL A 19 -2.40 11.58 -15.63
N ASP A 20 -1.43 12.13 -16.35
CA ASP A 20 -0.74 11.41 -17.41
C ASP A 20 0.24 10.40 -16.80
N VAL A 21 -0.25 9.18 -16.59
CA VAL A 21 0.47 8.07 -15.96
C VAL A 21 1.67 7.59 -16.76
N GLU A 22 1.63 7.70 -18.09
CA GLU A 22 2.75 7.33 -18.95
C GLU A 22 3.90 8.32 -18.78
N ARG A 23 3.58 9.62 -18.78
CA ARG A 23 4.56 10.66 -18.47
C ARG A 23 5.14 10.50 -17.07
N VAL A 24 4.32 10.13 -16.08
CA VAL A 24 4.84 9.84 -14.72
C VAL A 24 5.87 8.72 -14.77
N ALA A 25 5.59 7.60 -15.43
CA ALA A 25 6.52 6.47 -15.53
C ALA A 25 7.79 6.82 -16.33
N GLU A 26 7.67 7.57 -17.42
CA GLU A 26 8.81 8.06 -18.20
C GLU A 26 9.72 8.97 -17.36
N GLU A 27 9.17 10.00 -16.73
CA GLU A 27 9.90 11.03 -15.98
C GLU A 27 10.63 10.51 -14.75
N VAL A 28 10.09 9.46 -14.11
CA VAL A 28 10.73 8.80 -12.96
C VAL A 28 11.72 7.72 -13.40
N GLY A 29 11.56 7.18 -14.61
CA GLY A 29 12.50 6.23 -15.21
C GLY A 29 13.88 6.81 -15.49
N TRP A 30 14.01 8.14 -15.60
CA TRP A 30 15.30 8.83 -15.71
C TRP A 30 16.11 8.88 -14.41
N HIS A 31 15.52 8.50 -13.27
CA HIS A 31 16.21 8.50 -12.00
C HIS A 31 17.30 7.41 -11.96
N PRO A 32 18.55 7.69 -11.52
CA PRO A 32 19.67 6.75 -11.64
C PRO A 32 19.49 5.38 -10.97
N GLU A 33 18.69 5.31 -9.91
CA GLU A 33 18.40 4.07 -9.18
C GLU A 33 17.13 3.34 -9.68
N VAL A 34 16.36 3.94 -10.59
CA VAL A 34 15.17 3.32 -11.16
C VAL A 34 15.59 2.51 -12.39
N VAL A 35 15.49 1.18 -12.29
CA VAL A 35 15.91 0.26 -13.36
C VAL A 35 14.74 -0.29 -14.16
N HIS A 36 13.52 -0.14 -13.64
CA HIS A 36 12.28 -0.51 -14.31
C HIS A 36 11.18 0.48 -13.93
N ALA A 37 10.48 1.04 -14.91
CA ALA A 37 9.30 1.86 -14.69
C ALA A 37 8.21 1.46 -15.69
N THR A 38 7.00 1.22 -15.20
CA THR A 38 5.89 0.79 -16.06
C THR A 38 4.55 1.25 -15.51
N THR A 39 3.52 1.17 -16.35
CA THR A 39 2.14 1.48 -15.98
C THR A 39 1.26 0.24 -16.10
N TYR A 40 0.20 0.19 -15.29
CA TYR A 40 -0.82 -0.86 -15.43
C TYR A 40 -2.18 -0.39 -14.95
N SER A 41 -3.25 -0.93 -15.55
CA SER A 41 -4.61 -0.46 -15.31
C SER A 41 -5.05 -0.59 -13.84
N TYR A 42 -4.75 -1.73 -13.22
CA TYR A 42 -5.10 -2.02 -11.83
C TYR A 42 -3.98 -2.78 -11.13
N MET A 43 -3.01 -2.07 -10.56
CA MET A 43 -1.87 -2.69 -9.88
C MET A 43 -2.27 -3.63 -8.73
N CYS A 44 -3.38 -3.37 -8.03
CA CYS A 44 -3.83 -4.22 -6.92
C CYS A 44 -4.52 -5.51 -7.38
N SER A 45 -4.87 -5.64 -8.66
CA SER A 45 -5.48 -6.86 -9.19
C SER A 45 -4.47 -8.01 -9.26
N ASP A 46 -4.94 -9.25 -9.36
CA ASP A 46 -4.07 -10.43 -9.48
C ASP A 46 -3.04 -10.30 -10.62
N PRO A 47 -3.41 -9.88 -11.85
CA PRO A 47 -2.44 -9.58 -12.90
C PRO A 47 -1.45 -8.47 -12.55
N GLY A 48 -1.90 -7.40 -11.88
CA GLY A 48 -1.02 -6.30 -11.49
C GLY A 48 0.00 -6.71 -10.43
N GLN A 49 -0.41 -7.54 -9.47
CA GLN A 49 0.50 -8.11 -8.49
C GLN A 49 1.44 -9.14 -9.11
N GLN A 50 0.99 -9.90 -10.11
CA GLN A 50 1.85 -10.81 -10.87
C GLN A 50 2.92 -10.06 -11.64
N LEU A 51 2.55 -8.98 -12.35
CA LEU A 51 3.48 -8.10 -13.04
C LEU A 51 4.55 -7.55 -12.09
N LEU A 52 4.16 -7.10 -10.89
CA LEU A 52 5.11 -6.64 -9.88
C LEU A 52 6.08 -7.74 -9.44
N ARG A 53 5.58 -8.95 -9.19
CA ARG A 53 6.41 -10.11 -8.81
C ARG A 53 7.39 -10.51 -9.91
N ASP A 54 6.91 -10.59 -11.14
CA ASP A 54 7.72 -10.96 -12.30
C ASP A 54 8.83 -9.94 -12.52
N ALA A 55 8.51 -8.64 -12.45
CA ALA A 55 9.50 -7.57 -12.58
C ALA A 55 10.54 -7.58 -11.45
N ILE A 56 10.16 -7.92 -10.21
CA ILE A 56 11.12 -8.09 -9.10
C ILE A 56 12.18 -9.12 -9.45
N VAL A 57 11.76 -10.28 -9.97
CA VAL A 57 12.67 -11.39 -10.29
C VAL A 57 13.45 -11.12 -11.57
N GLU A 58 12.77 -10.69 -12.64
CA GLU A 58 13.37 -10.47 -13.96
C GLU A 58 14.42 -9.36 -13.94
N HIS A 59 14.16 -8.29 -13.19
CA HIS A 59 15.04 -7.14 -13.13
C HIS A 59 15.91 -7.10 -11.87
N ASP A 60 15.92 -8.16 -11.06
CA ASP A 60 16.72 -8.24 -9.83
C ASP A 60 16.52 -6.97 -8.97
N LEU A 61 15.25 -6.64 -8.68
CA LEU A 61 14.89 -5.43 -7.94
C LEU A 61 15.14 -5.63 -6.45
N ASP A 62 15.74 -4.63 -5.79
CA ASP A 62 15.94 -4.62 -4.34
C ASP A 62 14.92 -3.75 -3.59
N SER A 63 14.12 -2.99 -4.34
CA SER A 63 13.10 -2.07 -3.84
C SER A 63 12.01 -1.86 -4.88
N VAL A 64 10.78 -1.60 -4.42
CA VAL A 64 9.66 -1.23 -5.30
C VAL A 64 8.90 -0.04 -4.78
N VAL A 65 8.44 0.81 -5.70
CA VAL A 65 7.51 1.91 -5.46
C VAL A 65 6.24 1.67 -6.27
N VAL A 66 5.10 1.61 -5.60
CA VAL A 66 3.79 1.54 -6.29
C VAL A 66 3.10 2.89 -6.19
N ALA A 67 3.03 3.61 -7.31
CA ALA A 67 2.35 4.89 -7.43
C ALA A 67 0.87 4.66 -7.73
N ALA A 68 0.03 4.75 -6.70
CA ALA A 68 -1.38 4.38 -6.80
C ALA A 68 -2.23 5.13 -5.76
N CYS A 69 -3.02 4.38 -4.99
CA CYS A 69 -3.89 4.87 -3.92
C CYS A 69 -3.17 5.00 -2.58
N SER A 70 -3.91 5.37 -1.54
CA SER A 70 -3.41 5.50 -0.18
C SER A 70 -2.75 4.21 0.35
N PRO A 71 -1.59 4.32 1.04
CA PRO A 71 -0.99 3.19 1.75
C PRO A 71 -1.92 2.60 2.82
N LEU A 72 -2.85 3.38 3.37
CA LEU A 72 -3.87 2.88 4.30
C LEU A 72 -4.79 1.82 3.68
N MET A 73 -4.85 1.75 2.35
CA MET A 73 -5.71 0.82 1.63
C MET A 73 -4.95 -0.43 1.15
N HIS A 74 -3.80 -0.27 0.49
CA HIS A 74 -3.13 -1.38 -0.22
C HIS A 74 -1.65 -1.58 0.13
N GLU A 75 -1.08 -0.89 1.14
CA GLU A 75 0.33 -1.11 1.51
C GLU A 75 0.57 -2.56 1.91
N THR A 76 -0.33 -3.13 2.71
CA THR A 76 -0.26 -4.54 3.13
C THR A 76 -0.40 -5.49 1.94
N THR A 77 -1.18 -5.14 0.92
CA THR A 77 -1.34 -5.92 -0.31
C THR A 77 -0.03 -5.98 -1.09
N PHE A 78 0.59 -4.84 -1.37
CA PHE A 78 1.83 -4.80 -2.15
C PHE A 78 3.03 -5.36 -1.38
N ARG A 79 3.09 -5.14 -0.06
CA ARG A 79 4.08 -5.79 0.81
C ARG A 79 3.98 -7.31 0.75
N ARG A 80 2.76 -7.86 0.80
CA ARG A 80 2.54 -9.32 0.65
C ARG A 80 2.93 -9.80 -0.74
N ALA A 81 2.62 -9.05 -1.80
CA ALA A 81 2.98 -9.41 -3.17
C ALA A 81 4.51 -9.44 -3.35
N ALA A 82 5.23 -8.44 -2.86
CA ALA A 82 6.69 -8.39 -2.89
C ALA A 82 7.31 -9.53 -2.06
N SER A 83 6.83 -9.75 -0.83
CA SER A 83 7.34 -10.83 0.02
C SER A 83 7.06 -12.25 -0.50
N ALA A 84 6.09 -12.42 -1.39
CA ALA A 84 5.84 -13.71 -2.05
C ALA A 84 6.97 -14.13 -3.00
N VAL A 85 7.84 -13.19 -3.40
CA VAL A 85 9.08 -13.43 -4.17
C VAL A 85 10.31 -13.01 -3.37
N GLU A 86 10.26 -13.23 -2.06
CA GLU A 86 11.39 -13.05 -1.12
C GLU A 86 11.92 -11.61 -0.96
N MET A 87 11.26 -10.60 -1.53
CA MET A 87 11.60 -9.20 -1.25
C MET A 87 11.15 -8.80 0.16
N ASN A 88 12.05 -8.14 0.90
CA ASN A 88 11.72 -7.61 2.21
C ASN A 88 10.56 -6.59 2.12
N PRO A 89 9.47 -6.73 2.91
CA PRO A 89 8.29 -5.88 2.77
C PRO A 89 8.56 -4.40 3.10
N TYR A 90 9.63 -4.09 3.81
CA TYR A 90 10.03 -2.72 4.15
C TYR A 90 10.88 -2.06 3.04
N ARG A 91 11.18 -2.79 1.96
CA ARG A 91 11.71 -2.28 0.68
C ARG A 91 10.60 -1.99 -0.35
N CYS A 92 9.34 -2.17 0.05
CA CYS A 92 8.16 -1.81 -0.74
C CYS A 92 7.52 -0.54 -0.16
N GLU A 93 7.45 0.52 -0.95
CA GLU A 93 6.81 1.79 -0.60
C GLU A 93 5.67 2.13 -1.57
N MET A 94 4.75 2.98 -1.12
CA MET A 94 3.65 3.46 -1.95
C MET A 94 3.68 4.98 -2.09
N ALA A 95 3.48 5.44 -3.31
CA ALA A 95 3.25 6.84 -3.64
C ALA A 95 1.75 7.08 -3.84
N ASN A 96 1.15 7.91 -2.99
CA ASN A 96 -0.29 8.23 -3.09
C ASN A 96 -0.50 9.30 -4.17
N ILE A 97 -0.81 8.85 -5.38
CA ILE A 97 -1.14 9.70 -6.52
C ILE A 97 -2.63 9.57 -6.91
N ARG A 98 -3.51 9.20 -5.97
CA ARG A 98 -4.98 9.18 -6.17
C ARG A 98 -5.71 10.13 -5.24
N GLU A 99 -5.83 9.77 -3.96
CA GLU A 99 -6.51 10.58 -2.95
C GLU A 99 -5.83 11.94 -2.76
N GLN A 100 -4.50 11.96 -2.85
CA GLN A 100 -3.70 13.16 -2.63
C GLN A 100 -3.37 13.92 -3.92
N CYS A 101 -3.86 13.49 -5.08
CA CYS A 101 -3.55 14.15 -6.35
C CYS A 101 -4.78 14.32 -7.28
N PRO A 102 -5.14 13.40 -8.19
CA PRO A 102 -6.19 13.59 -9.18
C PRO A 102 -7.58 13.81 -8.56
N TRP A 103 -7.90 13.19 -7.42
CA TRP A 103 -9.20 13.39 -6.78
C TRP A 103 -9.40 14.80 -6.22
N VAL A 104 -8.31 15.53 -5.94
CA VAL A 104 -8.34 16.90 -5.40
C VAL A 104 -7.91 17.95 -6.42
N HIS A 105 -7.43 17.54 -7.61
CA HIS A 105 -6.89 18.41 -8.67
C HIS A 105 -7.54 18.16 -10.04
N GLN A 106 -8.83 17.81 -10.06
CA GLN A 106 -9.55 17.39 -11.27
C GLN A 106 -9.57 18.44 -12.39
N HIS A 107 -9.41 19.73 -12.05
CA HIS A 107 -9.45 20.83 -13.00
C HIS A 107 -8.06 21.34 -13.42
N GLU A 108 -6.99 20.74 -12.92
CA GLU A 108 -5.60 21.15 -13.18
C GLU A 108 -4.74 19.95 -13.63
N PRO A 109 -5.07 19.24 -14.73
CA PRO A 109 -4.44 17.96 -15.10
C PRO A 109 -2.92 18.05 -15.31
N LEU A 110 -2.44 19.15 -15.90
CA LEU A 110 -0.99 19.37 -16.08
C LEU A 110 -0.27 19.45 -14.72
N ARG A 111 -0.81 20.24 -13.78
CA ARG A 111 -0.23 20.39 -12.44
C ARG A 111 -0.42 19.15 -11.58
N ALA A 112 -1.50 18.41 -11.77
CA ALA A 112 -1.72 17.12 -11.14
C ALA A 112 -0.66 16.10 -11.59
N THR A 113 -0.31 16.10 -12.88
CA THR A 113 0.75 15.24 -13.41
C THR A 113 2.12 15.63 -12.84
N GLU A 114 2.46 16.92 -12.84
CA GLU A 114 3.70 17.42 -12.22
C GLU A 114 3.79 17.03 -10.73
N LYS A 115 2.69 17.22 -9.98
CA LYS A 115 2.61 16.80 -8.59
C LYS A 115 2.80 15.29 -8.42
N ALA A 116 2.20 14.47 -9.29
CA ALA A 116 2.35 13.03 -9.23
C ALA A 116 3.82 12.60 -9.44
N ILE A 117 4.51 13.20 -10.41
CA ILE A 117 5.95 12.97 -10.65
C ILE A 117 6.75 13.28 -9.39
N GLU A 118 6.54 14.44 -8.77
CA GLU A 118 7.27 14.84 -7.57
C GLU A 118 6.99 13.93 -6.36
N ILE A 119 5.73 13.51 -6.17
CA ILE A 119 5.40 12.53 -5.12
C ILE A 119 6.17 11.23 -5.34
N VAL A 120 6.17 10.70 -6.56
CA VAL A 120 6.86 9.44 -6.87
C VAL A 120 8.36 9.58 -6.69
N ARG A 121 8.96 10.69 -7.15
CA ARG A 121 10.39 10.99 -6.93
C ARG A 121 10.75 11.03 -5.45
N CYS A 122 9.96 11.71 -4.61
CA CYS A 122 10.18 11.71 -3.16
C CYS A 122 10.13 10.31 -2.55
N VAL A 123 9.24 9.43 -3.04
CA VAL A 123 9.14 8.07 -2.53
C VAL A 123 10.28 7.18 -3.05
N VAL A 124 10.76 7.39 -4.27
CA VAL A 124 11.98 6.75 -4.81
C VAL A 124 13.19 7.10 -3.94
N GLU A 125 13.39 8.38 -3.62
CA GLU A 125 14.46 8.84 -2.72
C GLU A 125 14.33 8.30 -1.30
N ARG A 126 13.10 8.08 -0.83
CA ARG A 126 12.87 7.46 0.47
C ARG A 126 13.22 5.97 0.46
N VAL A 127 12.77 5.22 -0.54
CA VAL A 127 12.94 3.77 -0.58
C VAL A 127 14.40 3.36 -0.79
N SER A 128 15.21 4.21 -1.44
CA SER A 128 16.65 4.00 -1.56
C SER A 128 17.37 3.99 -0.20
N LEU A 129 16.83 4.72 0.77
CA LEU A 129 17.34 4.81 2.15
C LEU A 129 16.69 3.80 3.10
N ASN A 130 15.66 3.08 2.66
CA ASN A 130 15.00 2.08 3.49
C ASN A 130 15.94 0.93 3.83
N ARG A 131 15.88 0.50 5.08
CA ARG A 131 16.58 -0.69 5.57
C ARG A 131 15.61 -1.85 5.63
N GLU A 132 16.12 -3.05 5.41
CA GLU A 132 15.38 -4.26 5.69
C GLU A 132 15.03 -4.33 7.17
N LEU A 133 13.77 -4.60 7.47
CA LEU A 133 13.29 -4.81 8.83
C LEU A 133 12.66 -6.19 8.94
N VAL A 134 12.61 -6.69 10.16
CA VAL A 134 11.94 -7.93 10.51
C VAL A 134 10.76 -7.57 11.42
N PRO A 135 9.54 -8.04 11.11
CA PRO A 135 8.40 -7.83 12.01
C PRO A 135 8.69 -8.46 13.37
N PHE A 136 8.53 -7.70 14.44
CA PHE A 136 8.62 -8.25 15.78
C PHE A 136 7.35 -9.05 16.09
N THR A 137 7.50 -10.13 16.84
CA THR A 137 6.39 -10.95 17.32
C THR A 137 6.19 -10.72 18.80
N LEU A 138 4.94 -10.62 19.24
CA LEU A 138 4.59 -10.48 20.66
C LEU A 138 3.64 -11.61 21.07
N PRO A 139 3.74 -12.08 22.33
CA PRO A 139 2.77 -13.01 22.87
C PRO A 139 1.39 -12.34 22.94
N LEU A 140 0.36 -13.06 22.46
CA LEU A 140 -1.01 -12.59 22.52
C LEU A 140 -1.72 -13.15 23.77
N THR A 141 -2.20 -12.26 24.64
CA THR A 141 -3.13 -12.64 25.70
C THR A 141 -4.46 -13.01 25.07
N LYS A 142 -4.84 -14.30 25.12
CA LYS A 142 -6.07 -14.83 24.54
C LYS A 142 -7.31 -14.47 25.38
N ARG A 143 -7.61 -13.17 25.51
CA ARG A 143 -8.76 -12.62 26.26
C ARG A 143 -9.28 -11.39 25.52
N ALA A 144 -10.60 -11.25 25.44
CA ALA A 144 -11.23 -10.07 24.85
C ALA A 144 -11.79 -9.13 25.92
N LEU A 145 -11.76 -7.82 25.62
CA LEU A 145 -12.48 -6.77 26.34
C LEU A 145 -13.52 -6.18 25.39
N ILE A 146 -14.78 -6.21 25.79
CA ILE A 146 -15.90 -5.61 25.09
C ILE A 146 -16.36 -4.40 25.91
N ILE A 147 -16.46 -3.25 25.26
CA ILE A 147 -16.90 -1.99 25.88
C ILE A 147 -18.27 -1.64 25.31
N GLY A 148 -19.28 -1.64 26.17
CA GLY A 148 -20.70 -1.47 25.82
C GLY A 148 -21.44 -2.82 25.80
N GLY A 149 -22.43 -2.97 26.68
CA GLY A 149 -23.36 -4.09 26.82
C GLY A 149 -24.67 -3.93 26.06
N GLY A 150 -24.70 -3.11 25.00
CA GLY A 150 -25.79 -3.12 24.03
C GLY A 150 -25.80 -4.40 23.17
N ILE A 151 -26.76 -4.53 22.25
CA ILE A 151 -26.95 -5.74 21.43
C ILE A 151 -25.67 -6.18 20.69
N ALA A 152 -24.90 -5.23 20.14
CA ALA A 152 -23.65 -5.53 19.45
C ALA A 152 -22.58 -6.11 20.39
N GLY A 153 -22.44 -5.54 21.60
CA GLY A 153 -21.46 -6.00 22.58
C GLY A 153 -21.83 -7.32 23.23
N ILE A 154 -23.12 -7.53 23.54
CA ILE A 154 -23.62 -8.82 24.03
C ILE A 154 -23.36 -9.91 22.99
N GLN A 155 -23.70 -9.68 21.71
CA GLN A 155 -23.47 -10.66 20.65
C GLN A 155 -21.98 -10.98 20.50
N ALA A 156 -21.11 -9.95 20.43
CA ALA A 156 -19.66 -10.15 20.34
C ALA A 156 -19.11 -10.92 21.56
N ALA A 157 -19.59 -10.62 22.76
CA ALA A 157 -19.18 -11.31 23.98
C ALA A 157 -19.59 -12.79 23.96
N LEU A 158 -20.81 -13.10 23.54
CA LEU A 158 -21.31 -14.47 23.42
C LEU A 158 -20.52 -15.27 22.38
N ASP A 159 -20.28 -14.70 21.20
CA ASP A 159 -19.54 -15.40 20.13
C ASP A 159 -18.12 -15.74 20.56
N ILE A 160 -17.41 -14.81 21.20
CA ILE A 160 -16.05 -15.02 21.69
C ILE A 160 -16.02 -16.01 22.86
N ALA A 161 -16.96 -15.91 23.79
CA ALA A 161 -17.05 -16.82 24.93
C ALA A 161 -17.40 -18.25 24.50
N ASN A 162 -18.34 -18.42 23.56
CA ASN A 162 -18.72 -19.71 22.99
C ASN A 162 -17.58 -20.36 22.19
N ALA A 163 -16.68 -19.56 21.61
CA ALA A 163 -15.44 -20.03 20.99
C ALA A 163 -14.34 -20.44 22.01
N GLY A 164 -14.62 -20.31 23.31
CA GLY A 164 -13.74 -20.76 24.40
C GLY A 164 -12.74 -19.71 24.89
N PHE A 165 -12.90 -18.44 24.52
CA PHE A 165 -12.00 -17.37 24.96
C PHE A 165 -12.61 -16.56 26.13
N PRO A 166 -11.84 -16.25 27.19
CA PRO A 166 -12.29 -15.36 28.25
C PRO A 166 -12.69 -13.97 27.74
N VAL A 167 -13.82 -13.46 28.23
CA VAL A 167 -14.35 -12.13 27.87
C VAL A 167 -14.57 -11.30 29.13
N VAL A 168 -14.24 -10.01 29.04
CA VAL A 168 -14.70 -8.97 29.98
C VAL A 168 -15.66 -8.07 29.22
N LEU A 169 -16.89 -7.92 29.72
CA LEU A 169 -17.85 -6.95 29.21
C LEU A 169 -17.95 -5.81 30.22
N VAL A 170 -17.65 -4.59 29.79
CA VAL A 170 -17.80 -3.37 30.60
C VAL A 170 -18.93 -2.56 30.01
N GLU A 171 -20.02 -2.42 30.76
CA GLU A 171 -21.11 -1.50 30.43
C GLU A 171 -21.03 -0.30 31.38
N ARG A 172 -21.28 0.89 30.82
CA ARG A 172 -21.26 2.16 31.55
C ARG A 172 -22.43 2.24 32.53
N GLU A 173 -23.59 1.75 32.12
CA GLU A 173 -24.83 1.82 32.89
C GLU A 173 -25.07 0.53 33.66
N ALA A 174 -25.55 0.64 34.90
CA ALA A 174 -25.94 -0.54 35.68
C ALA A 174 -27.31 -1.11 35.25
N ARG A 175 -27.96 -0.49 34.25
CA ARG A 175 -29.35 -0.73 33.86
C ARG A 175 -29.46 -0.91 32.36
#